data_AF-A0A3S0E5X7-F1
#
_entry.id   AF-A0A3S0E5X7-F1
#
_cell.length_a   1.000
_cell.length_b   1.000
_cell.length_c   1.000
_cell.angle_alpha   90.00
_cell.angle_beta   90.00
_cell.angle_gamma   90.00
#
_symmetry.space_group_name_H-M   'P 1'
#
loop_
_entity.id
_entity.type
_entity.pdbx_description
1 polymer ?
#
loop_
_entity_poly.entity_id
_entity_poly.type
_entity_poly.pdbx_seq_one_letter_code
_entity_poly.pdbx_strand_id
1 'polypeptide(L)'
;MEHTHMSDQSACTRRHALGSLLAIGLAGCSSPRLEDYAKEQPVFDLRSFFDGHLTGRGLFFDRGGRVVKRFVVDMTGRWQGADGTLDEHFKYSDGSLSTRTWHLRDLGQGGYAGQAGDVIGEARGHSAGNAFQWRYTLALPVEGRTWHVELDDWMFQVDERTVLNRSRMSKLGLDLGELVLDIRRS
;
A
#
# COMPACT_ATOMS: atom_id res chain seq x y z
N MET A 1 6.64 -64.85 -51.82
CA MET A 1 7.00 -64.23 -53.12
C MET A 1 6.57 -62.78 -53.00
N GLU A 2 7.41 -61.86 -52.49
CA GLU A 2 8.56 -61.27 -53.22
C GLU A 2 8.15 -61.00 -54.68
N HIS A 3 8.09 -59.77 -55.17
CA HIS A 3 9.18 -58.81 -55.20
C HIS A 3 8.71 -57.36 -55.19
N THR A 4 9.48 -56.54 -54.48
CA THR A 4 9.57 -55.09 -54.60
C THR A 4 10.44 -54.75 -55.82
N HIS A 5 10.09 -53.74 -56.62
CA HIS A 5 11.10 -52.89 -57.24
C HIS A 5 10.63 -51.44 -57.38
N MET A 6 11.57 -50.58 -57.05
CA MET A 6 11.52 -49.14 -56.80
C MET A 6 12.10 -48.36 -57.99
N SER A 7 11.61 -47.11 -58.15
CA SER A 7 12.19 -45.90 -58.80
C SER A 7 11.06 -45.15 -59.54
N ASP A 8 10.85 -43.84 -59.39
CA ASP A 8 11.85 -42.80 -59.58
C ASP A 8 11.50 -41.51 -58.79
N GLN A 9 12.55 -40.76 -58.46
CA GLN A 9 12.56 -39.55 -57.64
C GLN A 9 12.29 -38.30 -58.49
N SER A 10 11.60 -37.30 -57.94
CA SER A 10 11.93 -35.88 -58.17
C SER A 10 11.28 -34.98 -57.11
N ALA A 11 12.12 -34.15 -56.51
CA ALA A 11 11.87 -33.42 -55.27
C ALA A 11 11.26 -32.02 -55.48
N CYS A 12 10.49 -31.54 -54.49
CA CYS A 12 10.53 -30.12 -54.08
C CYS A 12 10.05 -29.94 -52.63
N THR A 13 11.03 -29.80 -51.73
CA THR A 13 11.12 -28.81 -50.64
C THR A 13 9.99 -28.66 -49.59
N ARG A 14 10.31 -29.19 -48.39
CA ARG A 14 9.97 -28.77 -47.01
C ARG A 14 9.20 -27.44 -46.82
N ARG A 15 8.22 -27.45 -45.89
CA ARG A 15 8.27 -26.68 -44.62
C ARG A 15 7.13 -27.01 -43.65
N HIS A 16 7.47 -26.92 -42.38
CA HIS A 16 6.77 -27.32 -41.16
C HIS A 16 5.50 -26.50 -40.82
N ALA A 17 4.58 -27.12 -40.08
CA ALA A 17 3.77 -26.49 -39.03
C ALA A 17 3.27 -27.64 -38.11
N LEU A 18 3.94 -28.06 -37.05
CA LEU A 18 4.29 -27.37 -35.79
C LEU A 18 3.09 -26.66 -35.12
N GLY A 19 2.62 -27.26 -34.02
CA GLY A 19 2.13 -26.56 -32.85
C GLY A 19 0.68 -26.09 -32.88
N SER A 20 -0.26 -26.94 -32.44
CA SER A 20 -1.52 -26.45 -31.91
C SER A 20 -1.25 -25.76 -30.57
N LEU A 21 -1.40 -24.43 -30.60
CA LEU A 21 -1.41 -23.54 -29.44
C LEU A 21 -2.44 -24.02 -28.41
N LEU A 22 -2.01 -24.18 -27.16
CA LEU A 22 -2.89 -23.98 -26.02
C LEU A 22 -2.26 -22.90 -25.15
N ALA A 23 -2.49 -21.64 -25.54
CA ALA A 23 -2.24 -20.48 -24.71
C ALA A 23 -3.26 -20.50 -23.57
N ILE A 24 -2.90 -21.09 -22.45
CA ILE A 24 -3.64 -20.93 -21.20
C ILE A 24 -3.42 -19.47 -20.78
N GLY A 25 -4.49 -18.67 -20.88
CA GLY A 25 -4.48 -17.27 -20.50
C GLY A 25 -4.09 -17.14 -19.04
N LEU A 26 -3.01 -16.39 -18.78
CA LEU A 26 -2.71 -15.82 -17.48
C LEU A 26 -3.81 -14.81 -17.18
N ALA A 27 -4.91 -15.25 -16.56
CA ALA A 27 -5.81 -14.34 -15.86
C ALA A 27 -5.00 -13.75 -14.70
N GLY A 28 -4.30 -12.64 -14.97
CA GLY A 28 -3.58 -11.90 -13.95
C GLY A 28 -4.58 -11.45 -12.89
N CYS A 29 -4.33 -11.81 -11.64
CA CYS A 29 -5.05 -11.23 -10.51
C CYS A 29 -4.84 -9.71 -10.58
N SER A 30 -5.88 -8.96 -10.94
CA SER A 30 -5.83 -7.50 -10.87
C SER A 30 -5.61 -7.13 -9.41
N SER A 31 -4.57 -6.36 -9.11
CA SER A 31 -4.41 -5.77 -7.79
C SER A 31 -5.65 -4.90 -7.47
N PRO A 32 -6.10 -4.86 -6.20
CA PRO A 32 -7.20 -4.00 -5.81
C PRO A 32 -6.96 -2.56 -6.25
N ARG A 33 -8.00 -1.93 -6.80
CA ARG A 33 -8.00 -0.51 -7.16
C ARG A 33 -8.85 0.24 -6.16
N LEU A 34 -8.52 1.50 -5.92
CA LEU A 34 -9.23 2.30 -4.93
C LEU A 34 -10.72 2.47 -5.32
N GLU A 35 -10.99 2.59 -6.63
CA GLU A 35 -12.34 2.76 -7.17
C GLU A 35 -13.23 1.54 -6.97
N ASP A 36 -12.65 0.37 -6.70
CA ASP A 36 -13.42 -0.85 -6.40
C ASP A 36 -14.23 -0.67 -5.09
N TYR A 37 -13.85 0.28 -4.23
CA TYR A 37 -14.53 0.61 -2.96
C TYR A 37 -15.47 1.81 -3.05
N ALA A 38 -15.65 2.45 -4.21
CA ALA A 38 -16.36 3.73 -4.32
C ALA A 38 -17.82 3.72 -3.83
N LYS A 39 -18.46 2.54 -3.73
CA LYS A 39 -19.84 2.37 -3.27
C LYS A 39 -19.94 1.92 -1.81
N GLU A 40 -18.81 1.63 -1.17
CA GLU A 40 -18.76 1.17 0.21
C GLU A 40 -19.06 2.31 1.19
N GLN A 41 -19.59 1.94 2.34
CA GLN A 41 -19.97 2.84 3.42
C GLN A 41 -19.29 2.40 4.73
N PRO A 42 -19.05 3.32 5.67
CA PRO A 42 -19.30 4.76 5.59
C PRO A 42 -18.34 5.46 4.62
N VAL A 43 -18.73 6.61 4.05
CA VAL A 43 -17.79 7.43 3.26
C VAL A 43 -16.70 7.98 4.16
N PHE A 44 -15.45 7.66 3.82
CA PHE A 44 -14.28 8.07 4.58
C PHE A 44 -13.79 9.45 4.15
N ASP A 45 -14.07 10.45 4.99
CA ASP A 45 -13.51 11.80 4.90
C ASP A 45 -12.35 11.93 5.90
N LEU A 46 -11.14 12.11 5.37
CA LEU A 46 -9.90 12.14 6.16
C LEU A 46 -9.93 13.27 7.20
N ARG A 47 -10.50 14.43 6.83
CA ARG A 47 -10.55 15.61 7.71
C ARG A 47 -11.40 15.33 8.94
N SER A 48 -12.62 14.86 8.71
CA SER A 48 -13.61 14.64 9.76
C SER A 48 -13.18 13.53 10.72
N PHE A 49 -12.55 12.47 10.19
CA PHE A 49 -12.09 11.36 11.02
C PHE A 49 -10.85 11.74 11.85
N PHE A 50 -9.85 12.35 11.23
CA PHE A 50 -8.62 12.80 11.88
C PHE A 50 -8.72 14.24 12.42
N ASP A 51 -9.90 14.69 12.86
CA ASP A 51 -10.06 15.92 13.62
C ASP A 51 -10.39 15.59 15.08
N GLY A 52 -9.53 16.04 15.98
CA GLY A 52 -9.57 15.73 17.40
C GLY A 52 -8.57 14.67 17.84
N HIS A 53 -8.86 14.01 18.95
CA HIS A 53 -7.96 13.05 19.59
C HIS A 53 -8.21 11.61 19.11
N LEU A 54 -7.14 10.92 18.75
CA LEU A 54 -7.17 9.53 18.31
C LEU A 54 -6.09 8.72 19.02
N THR A 55 -6.33 7.42 19.15
CA THR A 55 -5.33 6.46 19.62
C THR A 55 -5.17 5.36 18.60
N GLY A 56 -3.96 4.82 18.49
CA GLY A 56 -3.64 3.75 17.57
C GLY A 56 -2.88 2.62 18.24
N ARG A 57 -3.11 1.39 17.78
CA ARG A 57 -2.40 0.18 18.22
C ARG A 57 -2.01 -0.65 17.02
N GLY A 58 -0.73 -0.96 16.87
CA GLY A 58 -0.24 -1.62 15.67
C GLY A 58 0.87 -2.64 15.87
N LEU A 59 1.07 -3.41 14.81
CA LEU A 59 2.07 -4.46 14.69
C LEU A 59 2.89 -4.22 13.42
N PHE A 60 4.21 -4.39 13.52
CA PHE A 60 5.11 -4.48 12.38
C PHE A 60 5.48 -5.93 12.12
N PHE A 61 5.38 -6.32 10.86
CA PHE A 61 5.77 -7.61 10.33
C PHE A 61 7.03 -7.44 9.48
N ASP A 62 7.98 -8.36 9.63
CA ASP A 62 9.05 -8.48 8.64
C ASP A 62 8.52 -9.12 7.34
N ARG A 63 9.35 -9.14 6.29
CA ARG A 63 9.07 -9.86 5.02
C ARG A 63 8.75 -11.36 5.17
N GLY A 64 9.04 -11.96 6.31
CA GLY A 64 8.69 -13.34 6.65
C GLY A 64 7.34 -13.49 7.35
N GLY A 65 6.62 -12.38 7.58
CA GLY A 65 5.34 -12.35 8.29
C GLY A 65 5.48 -12.48 9.81
N ARG A 66 6.69 -12.36 10.37
CA ARG A 66 6.89 -12.41 11.82
C ARG A 66 6.65 -11.05 12.43
N VAL A 67 5.92 -10.98 13.53
CA VAL A 67 5.80 -9.74 14.32
C VAL A 67 7.17 -9.41 14.93
N VAL A 68 7.77 -8.31 14.49
CA VAL A 68 9.10 -7.86 14.96
C VAL A 68 9.01 -6.68 15.92
N LYS A 69 7.94 -5.88 15.85
CA LYS A 69 7.75 -4.72 16.73
C LYS A 69 6.26 -4.46 16.91
N ARG A 70 5.88 -3.99 18.10
CA ARG A 70 4.52 -3.55 18.42
C ARG A 70 4.58 -2.08 18.82
N PHE A 71 3.51 -1.34 18.59
CA PHE A 71 3.48 0.07 18.95
C PHE A 71 2.08 0.52 19.34
N VAL A 72 2.07 1.57 20.15
CA VAL A 72 0.91 2.41 20.37
C VAL A 72 1.24 3.81 19.89
N VAL A 73 0.26 4.52 19.37
CA VAL A 73 0.40 5.91 18.92
C VAL A 73 -0.70 6.75 19.51
N ASP A 74 -0.33 7.88 20.10
CA ASP A 74 -1.24 8.93 20.52
C ASP A 74 -1.27 10.00 19.43
N MET A 75 -2.45 10.43 18.99
CA MET A 75 -2.60 11.33 17.85
C MET A 75 -3.53 12.49 18.18
N THR A 76 -3.15 13.68 17.74
CA THR A 76 -4.01 14.86 17.79
C THR A 76 -4.06 15.51 16.43
N GLY A 77 -5.24 15.44 15.80
CA GLY A 77 -5.51 16.09 14.54
C GLY A 77 -6.23 17.42 14.72
N ARG A 78 -5.92 18.38 13.86
CA ARG A 78 -6.58 19.70 13.81
C ARG A 78 -6.75 20.13 12.37
N TRP A 79 -7.96 20.51 11.98
CA TRP A 79 -8.25 21.02 10.65
C TRP A 79 -8.74 22.47 10.66
N GLN A 80 -8.30 23.25 9.69
CA GLN A 80 -8.73 24.63 9.43
C GLN A 80 -9.00 24.80 7.94
N GLY A 81 -10.26 24.60 7.53
CA GLY A 81 -10.64 24.63 6.13
C GLY A 81 -10.01 23.48 5.35
N ALA A 82 -9.09 23.79 4.43
CA ALA A 82 -8.42 22.82 3.59
C ALA A 82 -7.08 22.33 4.16
N ASP A 83 -6.49 23.01 5.14
CA ASP A 83 -5.21 22.64 5.73
C ASP A 83 -5.42 21.98 7.09
N GLY A 84 -4.58 21.02 7.44
CA GLY A 84 -4.64 20.29 8.71
C GLY A 84 -3.27 19.91 9.25
N THR A 85 -3.22 19.60 10.53
CA THR A 85 -2.05 19.02 11.19
C THR A 85 -2.42 17.74 11.91
N LEU A 86 -1.55 16.74 11.89
CA LEU A 86 -1.70 15.52 12.68
C LEU A 86 -0.39 15.27 13.44
N ASP A 87 -0.44 15.50 14.75
CA ASP A 87 0.67 15.24 15.66
C ASP A 87 0.58 13.81 16.18
N GLU A 88 1.59 13.00 15.92
CA GLU A 88 1.66 11.58 16.25
C GLU A 88 2.81 11.31 17.23
N HIS A 89 2.52 10.62 18.33
CA HIS A 89 3.47 10.25 19.37
C HIS A 89 3.49 8.72 19.53
N PHE A 90 4.53 8.09 19.00
CA PHE A 90 4.70 6.64 19.00
C PHE A 90 5.47 6.16 20.23
N LYS A 91 4.97 5.07 20.82
CA LYS A 91 5.68 4.27 21.82
C LYS A 91 5.80 2.83 21.34
N TYR A 92 7.02 2.36 21.20
CA TYR A 92 7.32 1.04 20.70
C TYR A 92 7.58 0.02 21.82
N SER A 93 7.44 -1.26 21.51
CA SER A 93 7.58 -2.35 22.48
C SER A 93 9.01 -2.55 23.01
N ASP A 94 10.02 -2.00 22.34
CA ASP A 94 11.41 -1.96 22.79
C ASP A 94 11.72 -0.74 23.68
N GLY A 95 10.71 0.09 23.95
CA GLY A 95 10.83 1.30 24.76
C GLY A 95 11.24 2.54 23.99
N SER A 96 11.56 2.44 22.68
CA SER A 96 11.86 3.63 21.88
C SER A 96 10.62 4.51 21.72
N LEU A 97 10.84 5.81 21.56
CA LEU A 97 9.81 6.81 21.28
C LEU A 97 10.11 7.47 19.93
N SER A 98 9.06 7.85 19.21
CA SER A 98 9.19 8.67 18.00
C SER A 98 8.02 9.63 17.92
N THR A 99 8.21 10.75 17.23
CA THR A 99 7.12 11.67 16.92
C THR A 99 7.10 11.96 15.43
N ARG A 100 5.92 12.22 14.89
CA ARG A 100 5.75 12.73 13.53
C ARG A 100 4.65 13.76 13.54
N THR A 101 4.89 14.90 12.89
CA THR A 101 3.87 15.91 12.67
C THR A 101 3.63 16.00 11.17
N TRP A 102 2.43 15.64 10.74
CA TRP A 102 1.99 15.85 9.37
C TRP A 102 1.42 17.25 9.22
N HIS A 103 1.75 17.88 8.09
CA HIS A 103 1.06 19.01 7.52
C HIS A 103 0.28 18.53 6.31
N LEU A 104 -1.05 18.50 6.42
CA LEU A 104 -1.96 17.91 5.46
C LEU A 104 -2.70 19.00 4.69
N ARG A 105 -3.06 18.71 3.44
CA ARG A 105 -3.92 19.56 2.62
C ARG A 105 -4.95 18.72 1.88
N ASP A 106 -6.20 19.13 2.00
CA ASP A 106 -7.31 18.68 1.15
C ASP A 106 -7.20 19.35 -0.23
N LEU A 107 -7.12 18.53 -1.27
CA LEU A 107 -7.06 18.95 -2.67
C LEU A 107 -8.44 18.93 -3.34
N GLY A 108 -9.47 18.49 -2.61
CA GLY A 108 -10.81 18.28 -3.11
C GLY A 108 -10.99 16.93 -3.81
N GLN A 109 -12.25 16.55 -4.00
CA GLN A 109 -12.65 15.31 -4.70
C GLN A 109 -11.98 14.04 -4.12
N GLY A 110 -11.79 13.99 -2.79
CA GLY A 110 -11.14 12.87 -2.11
C GLY A 110 -9.61 12.87 -2.21
N GLY A 111 -8.99 13.83 -2.90
CA GLY A 111 -7.54 13.96 -3.00
C GLY A 111 -6.91 14.69 -1.81
N TYR A 112 -5.76 14.19 -1.35
CA TYR A 112 -5.01 14.78 -0.25
C TYR A 112 -3.50 14.80 -0.55
N ALA A 113 -2.81 15.79 0.01
CA ALA A 113 -1.36 15.88 0.03
C ALA A 113 -0.85 16.09 1.46
N GLY A 114 0.39 15.69 1.72
CA GLY A 114 0.96 15.83 3.05
C GLY A 114 2.48 15.90 3.08
N GLN A 115 3.02 16.55 4.11
CA GLN A 115 4.45 16.65 4.37
C GLN A 115 4.71 16.40 5.85
N ALA A 116 5.87 15.82 6.17
CA ALA A 116 6.36 15.67 7.53
C ALA A 116 7.89 15.72 7.53
N GLY A 117 8.51 15.94 8.69
CA GLY A 117 9.96 16.15 8.80
C GLY A 117 10.82 14.97 8.34
N ASP A 118 10.27 13.75 8.34
CA ASP A 118 10.91 12.52 7.93
C ASP A 118 10.38 11.98 6.58
N VAL A 119 9.52 12.74 5.90
CA VAL A 119 8.97 12.38 4.58
C VAL A 119 9.79 13.07 3.50
N ILE A 120 10.24 12.28 2.52
CA ILE A 120 10.95 12.79 1.35
C ILE A 120 9.92 13.27 0.32
N GLY A 121 9.93 14.58 0.04
CA GLY A 121 9.01 15.19 -0.91
C GLY A 121 7.61 15.38 -0.31
N GLU A 122 6.59 14.94 -1.03
CA GLU A 122 5.19 15.11 -0.64
C GLU A 122 4.45 13.77 -0.74
N ALA A 123 3.74 13.43 0.32
CA ALA A 123 2.82 12.32 0.36
C ALA A 123 1.57 12.62 -0.46
N ARG A 124 1.01 11.60 -1.12
CA ARG A 124 -0.20 11.72 -1.94
C ARG A 124 -1.19 10.65 -1.55
N GLY A 125 -2.46 11.03 -1.49
CA GLY A 125 -3.52 10.05 -1.34
C GLY A 125 -4.84 10.45 -1.93
N HIS A 126 -5.73 9.46 -1.95
CA HIS A 126 -7.05 9.58 -2.51
C HIS A 126 -8.02 8.68 -1.74
N SER A 127 -9.27 9.12 -1.58
CA SER A 127 -10.35 8.32 -0.99
C SER A 127 -11.39 7.90 -2.01
N ALA A 128 -12.01 6.75 -1.77
CA ALA A 128 -13.20 6.28 -2.49
C ALA A 128 -14.04 5.39 -1.56
N GLY A 129 -15.31 5.77 -1.36
CA GLY A 129 -16.18 5.10 -0.38
C GLY A 129 -15.54 5.11 1.01
N ASN A 130 -15.40 3.93 1.62
CA ASN A 130 -14.77 3.78 2.94
C ASN A 130 -13.24 3.66 2.91
N ALA A 131 -12.62 3.66 1.73
CA ALA A 131 -11.20 3.41 1.56
C ALA A 131 -10.42 4.71 1.30
N PHE A 132 -9.19 4.76 1.78
CA PHE A 132 -8.21 5.80 1.49
C PHE A 132 -6.84 5.17 1.26
N GLN A 133 -6.18 5.53 0.17
CA GLN A 133 -4.82 5.10 -0.14
C GLN A 133 -3.86 6.27 0.03
N TRP A 134 -2.78 6.07 0.79
CA TRP A 134 -1.77 7.07 1.09
C TRP A 134 -0.37 6.56 0.76
N ARG A 135 0.37 7.32 -0.05
CA ARG A 135 1.69 6.93 -0.56
C ARG A 135 2.73 7.98 -0.29
N TYR A 136 3.88 7.57 0.21
CA TYR A 136 4.98 8.46 0.55
C TYR A 136 6.30 7.70 0.69
N THR A 137 7.40 8.45 0.71
CA THR A 137 8.73 7.90 1.02
C THR A 137 9.19 8.43 2.36
N LEU A 138 9.58 7.52 3.24
CA LEU A 138 10.02 7.80 4.59
C LEU A 138 11.54 7.65 4.71
N ALA A 139 12.20 8.63 5.34
CA ALA A 139 13.61 8.62 5.67
C ALA A 139 13.83 7.98 7.04
N LEU A 140 14.05 6.66 7.05
CA LEU A 140 14.20 5.89 8.28
C LEU A 140 15.67 5.76 8.71
N PRO A 141 16.07 6.28 9.88
CA PRO A 141 17.39 6.01 10.43
C PRO A 141 17.47 4.55 10.93
N VAL A 142 18.37 3.77 10.35
CA VAL A 142 18.66 2.38 10.71
C VAL A 142 20.17 2.23 10.86
N GLU A 143 20.63 1.94 12.09
CA GLU A 143 22.04 1.64 12.40
C GLU A 143 23.03 2.68 11.84
N GLY A 144 22.72 3.97 12.00
CA GLY A 144 23.58 5.07 11.54
C GLY A 144 23.52 5.35 10.03
N ARG A 145 22.62 4.69 9.28
CA ARG A 145 22.33 5.00 7.87
C ARG A 145 20.87 5.40 7.71
N THR A 146 20.59 6.35 6.81
CA THR A 146 19.20 6.69 6.46
C THR A 146 18.73 5.85 5.28
N TRP A 147 17.65 5.12 5.48
CA TRP A 147 16.99 4.29 4.48
C TRP A 147 15.75 5.02 3.97
N HIS A 148 15.69 5.28 2.67
CA HIS A 148 14.45 5.71 2.03
C HIS A 148 13.59 4.48 1.77
N VAL A 149 12.41 4.45 2.40
CA VAL A 149 11.44 3.36 2.34
C VAL A 149 10.12 3.91 1.82
N GLU A 150 9.57 3.28 0.80
CA GLU A 150 8.28 3.60 0.20
C GLU A 150 7.17 2.94 1.01
N LEU A 151 6.18 3.71 1.41
CA LEU A 151 4.97 3.22 2.07
C LEU A 151 3.77 3.34 1.12
N ASP A 152 2.97 2.27 1.08
CA ASP A 152 1.65 2.20 0.45
C ASP A 152 0.62 1.81 1.52
N ASP A 153 0.00 2.82 2.11
CA ASP A 153 -0.95 2.71 3.20
C ASP A 153 -2.37 2.60 2.64
N TRP A 154 -3.07 1.54 3.01
CA TRP A 154 -4.49 1.38 2.78
C TRP A 154 -5.23 1.52 4.08
N MET A 155 -6.11 2.51 4.17
CA MET A 155 -6.96 2.78 5.31
C MET A 155 -8.40 2.49 4.95
N PHE A 156 -9.10 1.77 5.81
CA PHE A 156 -10.51 1.43 5.64
C PHE A 156 -11.27 1.86 6.87
N GLN A 157 -12.24 2.76 6.71
CA GLN A 157 -13.16 3.09 7.78
C GLN A 157 -14.15 1.94 7.97
N VAL A 158 -14.16 1.38 9.16
CA VAL A 158 -15.01 0.23 9.53
C VAL A 158 -16.30 0.70 10.17
N ASP A 159 -16.23 1.75 10.99
CA ASP A 159 -17.37 2.39 11.65
C ASP A 159 -17.08 3.87 11.93
N GLU A 160 -17.97 4.56 12.64
CA GLU A 160 -17.85 5.99 12.96
C GLU A 160 -16.57 6.37 13.74
N ARG A 161 -15.98 5.40 14.45
CA ARG A 161 -14.86 5.62 15.37
C ARG A 161 -13.60 4.85 14.99
N THR A 162 -13.66 3.92 14.04
CA THR A 162 -12.59 2.96 13.78
C THR A 162 -12.15 2.97 12.32
N VAL A 163 -10.84 3.16 12.11
CA VAL A 163 -10.16 2.95 10.83
C VAL A 163 -9.10 1.87 11.01
N LEU A 164 -9.09 0.91 10.09
CA LEU A 164 -8.02 -0.07 9.99
C LEU A 164 -7.07 0.33 8.89
N ASN A 165 -5.79 0.41 9.23
CA ASN A 165 -4.72 0.70 8.29
C ASN A 165 -3.84 -0.54 8.08
N ARG A 166 -3.49 -0.79 6.82
CA ARG A 166 -2.47 -1.75 6.41
C ARG A 166 -1.47 -1.03 5.52
N SER A 167 -0.20 -1.01 5.91
CA SER A 167 0.87 -0.43 5.10
C SER A 167 1.79 -1.50 4.58
N ARG A 168 2.12 -1.44 3.29
CA ARG A 168 3.25 -2.17 2.73
C ARG A 168 4.48 -1.26 2.72
N MET A 169 5.62 -1.79 3.16
CA MET A 169 6.91 -1.09 3.11
C MET A 169 7.79 -1.73 2.05
N SER A 170 8.36 -0.92 1.17
CA SER A 170 9.26 -1.41 0.13
C SER A 170 10.44 -0.47 -0.12
N LYS A 171 11.48 -0.99 -0.76
CA LYS A 171 12.62 -0.21 -1.21
C LYS A 171 13.10 -0.73 -2.55
N LEU A 172 13.11 0.12 -3.56
CA LEU A 172 13.49 -0.26 -4.94
C LEU A 172 12.66 -1.44 -5.45
N GLY A 173 11.37 -1.47 -5.10
CA GLY A 173 10.44 -2.55 -5.44
C GLY A 173 10.60 -3.84 -4.62
N LEU A 174 11.55 -3.91 -3.70
CA LEU A 174 11.72 -5.06 -2.81
C LEU A 174 10.89 -4.88 -1.53
N ASP A 175 10.08 -5.89 -1.20
CA ASP A 175 9.30 -5.92 0.02
C ASP A 175 10.20 -5.97 1.26
N LEU A 176 9.94 -5.07 2.21
CA LEU A 176 10.64 -5.01 3.49
C LEU A 176 9.78 -5.55 4.64
N GLY A 177 8.46 -5.54 4.45
CA GLY A 177 7.49 -5.98 5.44
C GLY A 177 6.22 -5.13 5.37
N GLU A 178 5.37 -5.29 6.37
CA GLU A 178 4.10 -4.58 6.46
C GLU A 178 3.81 -4.15 7.89
N LEU A 179 2.88 -3.22 8.05
CA LEU A 179 2.30 -2.90 9.35
C LEU A 179 0.78 -2.95 9.28
N VAL A 180 0.16 -3.27 10.40
CA VAL A 180 -1.27 -3.10 10.61
C VAL A 180 -1.50 -2.20 11.81
N LEU A 181 -2.51 -1.35 11.72
CA LEU A 181 -2.81 -0.35 12.73
C LEU A 181 -4.32 -0.18 12.87
N ASP A 182 -4.82 -0.38 14.09
CA ASP A 182 -6.18 -0.02 14.51
C ASP A 182 -6.14 1.42 15.03
N ILE A 183 -6.83 2.33 14.34
CA ILE A 183 -6.95 3.76 14.70
C ILE A 183 -8.35 4.01 15.23
N ARG A 184 -8.45 4.61 16.42
CA ARG A 184 -9.72 4.88 17.07
C ARG A 184 -9.86 6.32 17.52
N ARG A 185 -10.99 6.93 17.21
CA ARG A 185 -11.42 8.22 17.78
C ARG A 185 -11.87 8.01 19.22
N SER A 186 -11.55 8.97 20.09
CA SER A 186 -12.02 9.00 21.48
C SER A 186 -13.43 9.58 21.59
#